data_AF-A0A524N422-F1
#
_entry.id   AF-A0A524N422-F1
#
_cell.length_a   1.000
_cell.length_b   1.000
_cell.length_c   1.000
_cell.angle_alpha   90.00
_cell.angle_beta   90.00
_cell.angle_gamma   90.00
#
_symmetry.space_group_name_H-M   'P 1'
#
loop_
_entity.id
_entity.type
_entity.pdbx_description
1 polymer ?
#
loop_
_entity_poly.entity_id
_entity_poly.type
_entity_poly.pdbx_seq_one_letter_code
_entity_poly.pdbx_strand_id
1 'polypeptide(L)'
;MMKKCVAVLLAGLWCGTGEAAILFNEILMNPDGADDNREFIELMNEGGAGAVSNLWILQINGKVTLTGAVHDKWALTGATFGANGLLLIGNNYDDPPEGGPWSAIVPTTSCGFGDPTYFDAADILNANYTLLLVSNCSASVTNGYDLDVDDDGVFDAQPWDALLDALSWTDGDVNAILYSDAPLVQPSGTADAATRFTTNHMGNSVVAWFSGDIMTNETDTLGRTYDPVTCSANLPGGAYLTPGDLNYVPAAGDADGNGIPDWWEFAYFGGTIGAASTNDADSDGLTTGQEYVADTDPTNSASYFRDIESFTMAAADEWQFGIDNSSTGRLYDVAYSTNLLDATWTYEGIDARGTAGQLVIIVTNSGPVRFFRTLVKLP
;
A
#
# COMPACT_ATOMS: atom_id res chain seq x y z
N MET A 1 -28.30 -39.66 21.92
CA MET A 1 -28.70 -38.39 22.54
C MET A 1 -28.03 -37.26 21.77
N MET A 2 -28.83 -36.45 21.06
CA MET A 2 -28.37 -35.25 20.35
C MET A 2 -27.78 -34.25 21.36
N LYS A 3 -26.61 -33.71 21.04
CA LYS A 3 -26.20 -32.37 21.51
C LYS A 3 -25.89 -31.54 20.27
N LYS A 4 -26.55 -30.39 20.24
CA LYS A 4 -26.69 -29.45 19.13
C LYS A 4 -25.38 -28.69 18.93
N CYS A 5 -24.88 -28.62 17.70
CA CYS A 5 -24.02 -27.51 17.29
C CYS A 5 -24.89 -26.25 17.23
N VAL A 6 -24.51 -25.24 18.01
CA VAL A 6 -25.04 -23.88 17.85
C VAL A 6 -24.10 -23.18 16.90
N ALA A 7 -24.51 -23.04 15.64
CA ALA A 7 -23.92 -22.07 14.73
C ALA A 7 -24.49 -20.70 15.13
N VAL A 8 -23.65 -19.81 15.64
CA VAL A 8 -23.99 -18.38 15.69
C VAL A 8 -23.75 -17.85 14.30
N LEU A 9 -24.83 -17.65 13.55
CA LEU A 9 -24.80 -16.91 12.30
C LEU A 9 -24.71 -15.42 12.68
N LEU A 10 -23.50 -14.86 12.72
CA LEU A 10 -23.35 -13.42 12.56
C LEU A 10 -23.60 -13.12 11.09
N ALA A 11 -24.80 -12.63 10.79
CA ALA A 11 -25.09 -12.00 9.52
C ALA A 11 -24.38 -10.64 9.48
N GLY A 12 -23.59 -10.44 8.43
CA GLY A 12 -23.12 -9.12 8.00
C GLY A 12 -21.79 -8.70 8.60
N LEU A 13 -20.70 -8.93 7.88
CA LEU A 13 -20.20 -7.92 6.93
C LEU A 13 -19.73 -8.71 5.71
N TRP A 14 -20.43 -8.55 4.58
CA TRP A 14 -19.72 -8.65 3.32
C TRP A 14 -18.65 -7.57 3.39
N CYS A 15 -17.38 -7.94 3.45
CA CYS A 15 -16.36 -7.06 2.91
C CYS A 15 -16.75 -6.94 1.43
N GLY A 16 -17.32 -5.79 1.06
CA GLY A 16 -17.49 -5.48 -0.35
C GLY A 16 -16.13 -5.72 -0.98
N THR A 17 -16.09 -6.37 -2.14
CA THR A 17 -14.96 -6.16 -3.04
C THR A 17 -14.89 -4.65 -3.22
N GLY A 18 -13.99 -4.00 -2.49
CA GLY A 18 -13.75 -2.56 -2.63
C GLY A 18 -13.55 -2.31 -4.11
N GLU A 19 -14.22 -1.29 -4.63
CA GLU A 19 -13.88 -0.79 -5.96
C GLU A 19 -12.38 -0.50 -5.93
N ALA A 20 -11.65 -1.00 -6.93
CA ALA A 20 -10.20 -0.86 -6.98
C ALA A 20 -9.84 0.63 -6.84
N ALA A 21 -9.00 0.97 -5.86
CA ALA A 21 -8.71 2.36 -5.55
C ALA A 21 -7.75 2.96 -6.57
N ILE A 22 -7.89 4.27 -6.78
CA ILE A 22 -6.88 5.08 -7.44
C ILE A 22 -6.30 6.01 -6.38
N LEU A 23 -4.98 5.96 -6.22
CA LEU A 23 -4.25 6.58 -5.11
C LEU A 23 -3.05 7.36 -5.63
N PHE A 24 -2.58 8.33 -4.85
CA PHE A 24 -1.20 8.81 -5.00
C PHE A 24 -0.24 7.66 -4.66
N ASN A 25 0.87 7.54 -5.38
CA ASN A 25 1.82 6.44 -5.22
C ASN A 25 3.23 6.91 -4.83
N GLU A 26 3.75 7.92 -5.52
CA GLU A 26 5.09 8.47 -5.27
C GLU A 26 5.13 9.92 -5.75
N ILE A 27 5.71 10.83 -4.98
CA ILE A 27 5.74 12.26 -5.30
C ILE A 27 7.14 12.79 -4.99
N LEU A 28 7.77 13.44 -5.99
CA LEU A 28 8.92 14.30 -5.78
C LEU A 28 8.46 15.75 -5.97
N MET A 29 8.48 16.52 -4.89
CA MET A 29 8.06 17.93 -4.92
C MET A 29 9.22 18.91 -4.97
N ASN A 30 10.36 18.59 -4.37
CA ASN A 30 11.48 19.50 -4.29
C ASN A 30 12.77 18.74 -4.61
N PRO A 31 13.14 18.62 -5.89
CA PRO A 31 14.38 17.94 -6.27
C PRO A 31 15.60 18.58 -5.60
N ASP A 32 16.56 17.76 -5.17
CA ASP A 32 17.81 18.30 -4.65
C ASP A 32 18.50 19.19 -5.69
N GLY A 33 18.96 20.36 -5.22
CA GLY A 33 19.60 21.38 -6.03
C GLY A 33 18.62 22.36 -6.68
N ALA A 34 18.42 22.23 -8.00
CA ALA A 34 17.59 23.14 -8.76
C ALA A 34 16.13 22.67 -8.77
N ASP A 35 15.23 23.62 -8.54
CA ASP A 35 13.79 23.49 -8.77
C ASP A 35 13.56 23.37 -10.28
N ASP A 36 13.45 22.12 -10.76
CA ASP A 36 13.47 21.76 -12.18
C ASP A 36 12.48 20.63 -12.51
N ASN A 37 12.44 20.23 -13.78
CA ASN A 37 11.47 19.26 -14.31
C ASN A 37 11.58 17.83 -13.74
N ARG A 38 12.40 17.58 -12.71
CA ARG A 38 12.41 16.30 -12.00
C ARG A 38 11.17 16.13 -11.11
N GLU A 39 10.49 17.21 -10.73
CA GLU A 39 9.23 17.12 -9.99
C GLU A 39 8.23 16.21 -10.70
N PHE A 40 7.57 15.34 -9.93
CA PHE A 40 6.56 14.46 -10.46
C PHE A 40 5.51 14.09 -9.41
N ILE A 41 4.34 13.72 -9.91
CA ILE A 41 3.30 13.04 -9.15
C ILE A 41 3.02 11.71 -9.83
N GLU A 42 3.11 10.62 -9.09
CA GLU A 42 2.74 9.31 -9.59
C GLU A 42 1.43 8.83 -8.95
N LEU A 43 0.56 8.28 -9.78
CA LEU A 43 -0.68 7.64 -9.35
C LEU A 43 -0.61 6.12 -9.57
N MET A 44 -1.26 5.37 -8.69
CA MET A 44 -1.51 3.94 -8.84
C MET A 44 -3.01 3.70 -9.04
N ASN A 45 -3.35 2.83 -9.99
CA ASN A 45 -4.65 2.20 -10.10
C ASN A 45 -4.56 0.73 -9.69
N GLU A 46 -5.18 0.36 -8.57
CA GLU A 46 -5.22 -1.04 -8.11
C GLU A 46 -5.92 -1.97 -9.12
N GLY A 47 -6.77 -1.41 -9.99
CA GLY A 47 -7.43 -2.13 -11.08
C GLY A 47 -6.49 -2.44 -12.26
N GLY A 48 -5.25 -1.94 -12.23
CA GLY A 48 -4.25 -2.09 -13.28
C GLY A 48 -4.38 -1.06 -14.40
N ALA A 49 -4.05 -1.49 -15.62
CA ALA A 49 -4.04 -0.60 -16.79
C ALA A 49 -5.43 -0.05 -17.14
N GLY A 50 -5.48 1.19 -17.62
CA GLY A 50 -6.76 1.79 -18.03
C GLY A 50 -6.69 3.28 -18.31
N ALA A 51 -7.62 3.77 -19.13
CA ALA A 51 -7.76 5.21 -19.36
C ALA A 51 -8.22 5.91 -18.07
N VAL A 52 -7.66 7.10 -17.82
CA VAL A 52 -8.10 7.97 -16.73
C VAL A 52 -9.41 8.65 -17.12
N SER A 53 -10.43 8.59 -16.25
CA SER A 53 -11.71 9.24 -16.47
C SER A 53 -12.11 10.13 -15.29
N ASN A 54 -12.32 11.42 -15.57
CA ASN A 54 -12.83 12.44 -14.64
C ASN A 54 -12.03 12.60 -13.34
N LEU A 55 -10.73 12.34 -13.37
CA LEU A 55 -9.84 12.59 -12.22
C LEU A 55 -9.17 13.96 -12.30
N TRP A 56 -8.98 14.54 -11.13
CA TRP A 56 -8.35 15.84 -10.94
C TRP A 56 -7.41 15.78 -9.74
N ILE A 57 -6.27 16.45 -9.87
CA ILE A 57 -5.39 16.76 -8.74
C ILE A 57 -5.59 18.24 -8.40
N LEU A 58 -5.83 18.55 -7.13
CA LEU A 58 -5.88 19.92 -6.63
C LEU A 58 -4.75 20.11 -5.62
N GLN A 59 -4.04 21.22 -5.72
CA GLN A 59 -3.06 21.66 -4.73
C GLN A 59 -3.66 22.81 -3.92
N ILE A 60 -3.86 22.61 -2.62
CA ILE A 60 -4.49 23.57 -1.71
C ILE A 60 -3.42 24.22 -0.85
N ASN A 61 -3.42 25.55 -0.77
CA ASN A 61 -2.49 26.30 0.07
C ASN A 61 -2.81 26.09 1.55
N GLY A 62 -1.79 25.75 2.34
CA GLY A 62 -1.89 25.71 3.80
C GLY A 62 -1.27 26.93 4.50
N LYS A 63 -0.77 27.90 3.74
CA LYS A 63 -0.16 29.12 4.27
C LYS A 63 -1.24 30.06 4.80
N VAL A 64 -1.10 30.52 6.04
CA VAL A 64 -2.05 31.39 6.79
C VAL A 64 -2.73 32.52 5.99
N THR A 65 -2.06 33.12 4.99
CA THR A 65 -2.64 34.23 4.20
C THR A 65 -3.42 33.77 2.95
N LEU A 66 -3.38 32.48 2.64
CA LEU A 66 -3.93 31.84 1.45
C LEU A 66 -4.58 30.49 1.82
N THR A 67 -4.84 30.26 3.11
CA THR A 67 -5.48 29.05 3.62
C THR A 67 -6.75 28.77 2.81
N GLY A 68 -7.03 27.50 2.52
CA GLY A 68 -8.20 27.08 1.75
C GLY A 68 -8.13 27.34 0.24
N ALA A 69 -7.26 28.24 -0.22
CA ALA A 69 -7.17 28.61 -1.63
C ALA A 69 -6.52 27.52 -2.48
N VAL A 70 -7.20 27.14 -3.56
CA VAL A 70 -6.64 26.28 -4.62
C VAL A 70 -5.47 27.02 -5.28
N HIS A 71 -4.24 26.53 -5.12
CA HIS A 71 -3.07 27.05 -5.83
C HIS A 71 -3.20 26.71 -7.32
N ASP A 72 -3.27 25.40 -7.58
CA ASP A 72 -3.36 24.81 -8.90
C ASP A 72 -4.29 23.61 -8.92
N LYS A 73 -4.77 23.30 -10.12
CA LYS A 73 -5.68 22.20 -10.38
C LYS A 73 -5.44 21.63 -11.77
N TRP A 74 -5.18 20.33 -11.82
CA TRP A 74 -4.81 19.62 -13.03
C TRP A 74 -5.86 18.58 -13.39
N ALA A 75 -6.40 18.69 -14.60
CA ALA A 75 -7.28 17.67 -15.17
C ALA A 75 -6.43 16.54 -15.74
N LEU A 76 -6.69 15.30 -15.34
CA LEU A 76 -5.95 14.14 -15.85
C LEU A 76 -6.58 13.58 -17.13
N THR A 77 -7.21 14.44 -17.92
CA THR A 77 -7.97 14.02 -19.10
C THR A 77 -7.02 13.57 -20.21
N GLY A 78 -7.22 12.35 -20.70
CA GLY A 78 -6.40 11.77 -21.78
C GLY A 78 -5.21 10.96 -21.31
N ALA A 79 -4.84 11.05 -20.02
CA ALA A 79 -3.84 10.18 -19.42
C ALA A 79 -4.33 8.72 -19.35
N THR A 80 -3.40 7.78 -19.26
CA THR A 80 -3.68 6.34 -19.18
C THR A 80 -2.74 5.70 -18.17
N PHE A 81 -3.27 4.88 -17.26
CA PHE A 81 -2.46 3.98 -16.44
C PHE A 81 -1.86 2.89 -17.32
N GLY A 82 -0.55 2.72 -17.23
CA GLY A 82 0.19 1.73 -18.01
C GLY A 82 -0.13 0.28 -17.62
N ALA A 83 0.50 -0.68 -18.30
CA ALA A 83 0.35 -2.12 -18.01
C ALA A 83 0.62 -2.50 -16.55
N ASN A 84 1.47 -1.74 -15.84
CA ASN A 84 1.75 -1.93 -14.41
C ASN A 84 0.77 -1.20 -13.47
N GLY A 85 -0.24 -0.52 -14.00
CA GLY A 85 -1.21 0.25 -13.21
C GLY A 85 -0.71 1.61 -12.74
N LEU A 86 0.47 2.07 -13.19
CA LEU A 86 1.05 3.35 -12.79
C LEU A 86 0.86 4.42 -13.87
N LEU A 87 0.76 5.67 -13.40
CA LEU A 87 0.74 6.87 -14.22
C LEU A 87 1.69 7.90 -13.62
N LEU A 88 2.79 8.17 -14.32
CA LEU A 88 3.78 9.17 -13.94
C LEU A 88 3.46 10.52 -14.60
N ILE A 89 3.27 11.54 -13.78
CA ILE A 89 2.84 12.88 -14.20
C ILE A 89 3.97 13.87 -14.00
N GLY A 90 4.30 14.61 -15.05
CA GLY A 90 5.32 15.66 -15.03
C GLY A 90 5.34 16.47 -16.32
N ASN A 91 6.01 17.62 -16.31
CA ASN A 91 6.03 18.55 -17.44
C ASN A 91 6.75 17.93 -18.65
N ASN A 92 6.04 17.76 -19.77
CA ASN A 92 6.44 17.01 -20.97
C ASN A 92 6.82 15.54 -20.71
N TYR A 93 6.20 14.85 -19.75
CA TYR A 93 6.53 13.43 -19.48
C TYR A 93 5.92 12.46 -20.50
N ASP A 94 4.88 12.88 -21.23
CA ASP A 94 4.28 12.13 -22.33
C ASP A 94 4.94 12.43 -23.70
N ASP A 95 5.90 13.36 -23.74
CA ASP A 95 6.70 13.66 -24.92
C ASP A 95 7.89 12.70 -25.06
N PRO A 96 8.22 12.20 -26.27
CA PRO A 96 9.41 11.38 -26.47
C PRO A 96 10.74 12.12 -26.23
N PRO A 97 11.69 11.56 -25.46
CA PRO A 97 11.58 10.29 -24.74
C PRO A 97 10.71 10.42 -23.48
N GLU A 98 9.71 9.55 -23.37
CA GLU A 98 8.73 9.55 -22.28
C GLU A 98 9.40 9.44 -20.91
N GLY A 99 8.82 10.08 -19.91
CA GLY A 99 9.33 10.18 -18.54
C GLY A 99 10.28 11.35 -18.30
N GLY A 100 10.49 12.23 -19.28
CA GLY A 100 11.25 13.47 -19.10
C GLY A 100 12.66 13.22 -18.56
N PRO A 101 13.08 13.87 -17.45
CA PRO A 101 14.38 13.63 -16.81
C PRO A 101 14.60 12.17 -16.37
N TRP A 102 13.53 11.41 -16.16
CA TRP A 102 13.56 10.02 -15.71
C TRP A 102 13.57 9.00 -16.87
N SER A 103 13.52 9.48 -18.12
CA SER A 103 13.42 8.64 -19.34
C SER A 103 14.47 7.52 -19.47
N ALA A 104 15.60 7.64 -18.77
CA ALA A 104 16.64 6.61 -18.73
C ALA A 104 16.34 5.43 -17.77
N ILE A 105 15.42 5.60 -16.82
CA ILE A 105 15.14 4.63 -15.75
C ILE A 105 13.67 4.18 -15.70
N VAL A 106 12.73 4.99 -16.22
CA VAL A 106 11.32 4.62 -16.25
C VAL A 106 11.06 3.46 -17.21
N PRO A 107 10.22 2.48 -16.85
CA PRO A 107 9.86 1.38 -17.74
C PRO A 107 8.78 1.84 -18.73
N THR A 108 9.18 2.54 -19.79
CA THR A 108 8.29 3.16 -20.80
C THR A 108 7.31 2.20 -21.48
N THR A 109 7.58 0.89 -21.45
CA THR A 109 6.67 -0.12 -22.02
C THR A 109 5.53 -0.52 -21.09
N SER A 110 5.63 -0.21 -19.79
CA SER A 110 4.65 -0.63 -18.78
C SER A 110 4.07 0.51 -17.96
N CYS A 111 4.77 1.63 -17.81
CA CYS A 111 4.26 2.83 -17.15
C CYS A 111 3.42 3.67 -18.12
N GLY A 112 2.42 4.37 -17.60
CA GLY A 112 1.71 5.44 -18.32
C GLY A 112 2.32 6.80 -18.01
N PHE A 113 2.20 7.75 -18.93
CA PHE A 113 2.71 9.10 -18.75
C PHE A 113 1.61 10.14 -18.94
N GLY A 114 1.73 11.27 -18.25
CA GLY A 114 0.81 12.38 -18.41
C GLY A 114 1.51 13.72 -18.23
N ASP A 115 1.11 14.68 -19.05
CA ASP A 115 1.41 16.09 -18.90
C ASP A 115 0.10 16.90 -18.89
N PRO A 116 -0.56 17.04 -17.72
CA PRO A 116 -1.76 17.83 -17.61
C PRO A 116 -1.51 19.27 -18.04
N THR A 117 -2.49 19.89 -18.69
CA THR A 117 -2.36 21.30 -19.07
C THR A 117 -2.07 22.17 -17.85
N TYR A 118 -1.05 23.02 -17.97
CA TYR A 118 -0.53 23.88 -16.89
C TYR A 118 0.17 23.12 -15.76
N PHE A 119 0.72 21.95 -16.05
CA PHE A 119 1.73 21.31 -15.21
C PHE A 119 3.11 21.64 -15.81
N ASP A 120 3.64 22.81 -15.48
CA ASP A 120 4.95 23.30 -15.87
C ASP A 120 6.02 22.94 -14.81
N ALA A 121 7.26 23.39 -15.01
CA ALA A 121 8.33 23.17 -14.03
C ALA A 121 8.21 24.16 -12.87
N ALA A 122 8.48 23.71 -11.65
CA ALA A 122 8.34 24.43 -10.37
C ALA A 122 6.87 24.75 -9.98
N ASP A 123 5.92 23.94 -10.46
CA ASP A 123 4.49 24.10 -10.17
C ASP A 123 4.07 23.34 -8.89
N ILE A 124 4.91 22.43 -8.38
CA ILE A 124 4.66 21.84 -7.06
C ILE A 124 5.20 22.80 -5.99
N LEU A 125 4.33 23.26 -5.09
CA LEU A 125 4.72 24.26 -4.10
C LEU A 125 5.78 23.74 -3.13
N ASN A 126 6.90 24.45 -3.03
CA ASN A 126 7.90 24.25 -1.97
C ASN A 126 7.47 24.88 -0.63
N ALA A 127 6.27 24.56 -0.13
CA ALA A 127 5.64 25.20 1.05
C ALA A 127 4.67 24.25 1.80
N ASN A 128 3.87 24.80 2.74
CA ASN A 128 2.73 24.08 3.33
C ASN A 128 1.58 23.99 2.30
N TYR A 129 1.26 22.79 1.85
CA TYR A 129 0.14 22.54 0.93
C TYR A 129 -0.48 21.16 1.15
N THR A 130 -1.65 20.95 0.54
CA THR A 130 -2.33 19.66 0.50
C THR A 130 -2.64 19.28 -0.95
N LEU A 131 -2.25 18.09 -1.38
CA LEU A 131 -2.73 17.50 -2.62
C LEU A 131 -4.00 16.71 -2.35
N LEU A 132 -5.00 16.93 -3.18
CA LEU A 132 -6.24 16.16 -3.21
C LEU A 132 -6.36 15.47 -4.57
N LEU A 133 -6.60 14.16 -4.56
CA LEU A 133 -7.03 13.40 -5.73
C LEU A 133 -8.54 13.25 -5.65
N VAL A 134 -9.27 13.86 -6.59
CA VAL A 134 -10.74 13.91 -6.56
C VAL A 134 -11.35 13.49 -7.90
N SER A 135 -12.61 13.05 -7.85
CA SER A 135 -13.41 12.73 -9.04
C SER A 135 -14.42 13.82 -9.38
N ASN A 136 -14.68 14.03 -10.67
CA ASN A 136 -15.70 14.94 -11.19
C ASN A 136 -15.65 16.37 -10.59
N CYS A 137 -14.44 16.92 -10.43
CA CYS A 137 -14.27 18.28 -9.90
C CYS A 137 -14.99 19.32 -10.78
N SER A 138 -15.80 20.18 -10.15
CA SER A 138 -16.55 21.23 -10.83
C SER A 138 -15.62 22.19 -11.57
N ALA A 139 -16.03 22.58 -12.78
CA ALA A 139 -15.34 23.61 -13.56
C ALA A 139 -15.36 25.00 -12.89
N SER A 140 -16.18 25.23 -11.87
CA SER A 140 -16.18 26.46 -11.08
C SER A 140 -14.98 26.61 -10.17
N VAL A 141 -14.29 25.50 -9.85
CA VAL A 141 -13.05 25.53 -9.06
C VAL A 141 -11.90 25.92 -9.98
N THR A 142 -11.36 27.10 -9.73
CA THR A 142 -10.22 27.69 -10.45
C THR A 142 -9.10 28.02 -9.46
N ASN A 143 -7.91 28.34 -9.96
CA ASN A 143 -6.82 28.85 -9.13
C ASN A 143 -7.29 30.11 -8.36
N GLY A 144 -6.97 30.17 -7.07
CA GLY A 144 -7.44 31.16 -6.11
C GLY A 144 -8.88 30.95 -5.60
N TYR A 145 -9.59 29.92 -6.04
CA TYR A 145 -10.88 29.56 -5.45
C TYR A 145 -10.66 29.09 -4.02
N ASP A 146 -11.34 29.72 -3.08
CA ASP A 146 -11.21 29.44 -1.66
C ASP A 146 -12.23 28.38 -1.22
N LEU A 147 -11.72 27.25 -0.71
CA LEU A 147 -12.52 26.11 -0.25
C LEU A 147 -12.79 26.14 1.26
N ASP A 148 -12.14 27.02 2.01
CA ASP A 148 -12.25 27.18 3.47
C ASP A 148 -12.24 28.68 3.80
N VAL A 149 -13.40 29.32 3.58
CA VAL A 149 -13.55 30.78 3.57
C VAL A 149 -13.42 31.39 4.97
N ASP A 150 -13.61 30.59 6.02
CA ASP A 150 -13.46 31.01 7.40
C ASP A 150 -12.15 30.55 8.08
N ASP A 151 -11.25 29.93 7.30
CA ASP A 151 -9.91 29.48 7.71
C ASP A 151 -9.95 28.56 8.95
N ASP A 152 -10.98 27.72 9.09
CA ASP A 152 -11.18 26.88 10.28
C ASP A 152 -10.54 25.47 10.18
N GLY A 153 -9.97 25.16 9.01
CA GLY A 153 -9.35 23.87 8.71
C GLY A 153 -10.31 22.81 8.20
N VAL A 154 -11.55 23.19 7.91
CA VAL A 154 -12.57 22.33 7.30
C VAL A 154 -13.04 22.95 6.00
N PHE A 155 -13.14 22.15 4.94
CA PHE A 155 -13.70 22.67 3.69
C PHE A 155 -15.17 23.04 3.84
N ASP A 156 -15.50 24.30 3.53
CA ASP A 156 -16.86 24.81 3.39
C ASP A 156 -17.59 24.19 2.19
N ALA A 157 -16.82 23.81 1.16
CA ALA A 157 -17.33 23.22 -0.05
C ALA A 157 -16.41 22.10 -0.55
N GLN A 158 -17.02 21.00 -0.96
CA GLN A 158 -16.37 19.91 -1.68
C GLN A 158 -16.98 19.81 -3.08
N PRO A 159 -16.59 20.69 -4.02
CA PRO A 159 -17.13 20.75 -5.38
C PRO A 159 -16.59 19.62 -6.28
N TRP A 160 -16.62 18.39 -5.78
CA TRP A 160 -16.23 17.14 -6.44
C TRP A 160 -17.12 16.00 -5.92
N ASP A 161 -17.21 14.89 -6.64
CA ASP A 161 -18.10 13.78 -6.24
C ASP A 161 -17.50 12.91 -5.13
N ALA A 162 -16.19 12.68 -5.19
CA ALA A 162 -15.47 11.92 -4.18
C ALA A 162 -14.01 12.39 -4.05
N LEU A 163 -13.52 12.39 -2.81
CA LEU A 163 -12.10 12.43 -2.48
C LEU A 163 -11.58 10.99 -2.48
N LEU A 164 -10.59 10.69 -3.33
CA LEU A 164 -10.00 9.36 -3.45
C LEU A 164 -8.80 9.22 -2.53
N ASP A 165 -7.93 10.24 -2.52
CA ASP A 165 -6.70 10.25 -1.72
C ASP A 165 -6.27 11.69 -1.44
N ALA A 166 -5.49 11.88 -0.37
CA ALA A 166 -4.98 13.18 0.02
C ALA A 166 -3.67 13.04 0.79
N LEU A 167 -2.77 13.99 0.57
CA LEU A 167 -1.46 14.04 1.21
C LEU A 167 -1.05 15.49 1.45
N SER A 168 -0.59 15.80 2.66
CA SER A 168 -0.23 17.17 3.02
C SER A 168 1.24 17.28 3.38
N TRP A 169 1.85 18.41 2.99
CA TRP A 169 3.20 18.78 3.35
C TRP A 169 3.20 19.91 4.35
N THR A 170 4.15 19.87 5.27
CA THR A 170 4.40 20.99 6.18
C THR A 170 5.89 21.29 6.32
N ASP A 171 6.19 22.59 6.42
CA ASP A 171 7.52 23.10 6.77
C ASP A 171 7.74 23.22 8.29
N GLY A 172 6.75 22.80 9.08
CA GLY A 172 6.72 22.91 10.54
C GLY A 172 6.09 24.21 11.07
N ASP A 173 5.53 25.07 10.23
CA ASP A 173 4.72 26.21 10.69
C ASP A 173 3.49 25.70 11.44
N VAL A 174 3.47 25.91 12.76
CA VAL A 174 2.40 25.50 13.66
C VAL A 174 1.05 26.17 13.38
N ASN A 175 1.02 27.21 12.55
CA ASN A 175 -0.20 27.88 12.13
C ASN A 175 -0.63 27.49 10.71
N ALA A 176 0.14 26.65 10.01
CA ALA A 176 -0.29 26.11 8.73
C ALA A 176 -1.51 25.22 8.93
N ILE A 177 -2.47 25.36 8.03
CA ILE A 177 -3.68 24.54 8.01
C ILE A 177 -3.54 23.55 6.86
N LEU A 178 -3.69 22.26 7.19
CA LEU A 178 -3.54 21.16 6.25
C LEU A 178 -4.88 20.45 6.12
N TYR A 179 -5.28 20.10 4.90
CA TYR A 179 -6.59 19.53 4.60
C TYR A 179 -6.52 18.02 4.30
N SER A 180 -5.63 17.33 5.00
CA SER A 180 -5.50 15.87 4.93
C SER A 180 -5.31 15.29 6.32
N ASP A 181 -5.88 14.11 6.53
CA ASP A 181 -5.58 13.24 7.68
C ASP A 181 -4.18 12.60 7.56
N ALA A 182 -3.47 12.86 6.46
CA ALA A 182 -2.12 12.40 6.19
C ALA A 182 -1.08 13.52 6.09
N PRO A 183 -0.80 14.29 7.18
CA PRO A 183 0.27 15.27 7.16
C PRO A 183 1.64 14.59 7.24
N LEU A 184 2.46 14.79 6.22
CA LEU A 184 3.86 14.40 6.21
C LEU A 184 4.68 15.40 7.00
N VAL A 185 5.28 14.92 8.09
CA VAL A 185 6.09 15.72 9.01
C VAL A 185 7.50 15.17 9.03
N GLN A 186 8.49 16.07 8.98
CA GLN A 186 9.88 15.72 9.18
C GLN A 186 10.57 16.63 10.22
N PRO A 187 11.73 16.25 10.76
CA PRO A 187 12.38 16.97 11.86
C PRO A 187 12.72 18.45 11.57
N SER A 188 12.93 18.80 10.29
CA SER A 188 13.18 20.17 9.86
C SER A 188 12.83 20.36 8.38
N GLY A 189 12.23 21.50 8.04
CA GLY A 189 11.89 21.83 6.66
C GLY A 189 10.71 21.01 6.11
N THR A 190 10.50 21.14 4.80
CA THR A 190 9.47 20.40 4.06
C THR A 190 10.12 19.20 3.40
N ALA A 191 9.50 18.02 3.50
CA ALA A 191 10.02 16.82 2.84
C ALA A 191 10.07 17.00 1.33
N ASP A 192 11.21 16.67 0.72
CA ASP A 192 11.39 16.77 -0.72
C ASP A 192 10.53 15.76 -1.49
N ALA A 193 10.30 14.58 -0.91
CA ALA A 193 9.55 13.52 -1.55
C ALA A 193 8.79 12.64 -0.56
N ALA A 194 7.85 11.87 -1.09
CA ALA A 194 7.11 10.85 -0.37
C ALA A 194 6.81 9.64 -1.26
N THR A 195 6.90 8.44 -0.69
CA THR A 195 6.63 7.18 -1.38
C THR A 195 5.67 6.34 -0.55
N ARG A 196 4.64 5.80 -1.20
CA ARG A 196 3.67 4.89 -0.57
C ARG A 196 4.32 3.52 -0.36
N PHE A 197 4.04 2.87 0.76
CA PHE A 197 4.43 1.47 0.95
C PHE A 197 3.66 0.56 0.00
N THR A 198 4.38 -0.36 -0.66
CA THR A 198 3.81 -1.33 -1.61
C THR A 198 2.77 -2.27 -1.01
N THR A 199 2.69 -2.34 0.31
CA THR A 199 1.74 -3.18 1.06
C THR A 199 0.61 -2.38 1.70
N ASN A 200 0.64 -1.04 1.65
CA ASN A 200 -0.34 -0.19 2.31
C ASN A 200 -1.04 0.76 1.34
N HIS A 201 -2.18 0.33 0.85
CA HIS A 201 -3.02 1.09 -0.08
C HIS A 201 -4.16 1.83 0.65
N MET A 202 -4.00 2.10 1.95
CA MET A 202 -4.96 2.94 2.67
C MET A 202 -4.85 4.38 2.17
N GLY A 203 -5.90 4.87 1.49
CA GLY A 203 -6.01 6.27 1.08
C GLY A 203 -6.18 7.21 2.29
N ASN A 204 -5.78 8.47 2.13
CA ASN A 204 -5.88 9.53 3.14
C ASN A 204 -5.22 9.15 4.48
N SER A 205 -4.09 8.45 4.44
CA SER A 205 -3.46 7.87 5.64
C SER A 205 -1.96 8.07 5.66
N VAL A 206 -1.44 8.76 6.68
CA VAL A 206 0.01 9.00 6.83
C VAL A 206 0.81 7.71 6.99
N VAL A 207 0.22 6.68 7.60
CA VAL A 207 0.92 5.40 7.85
C VAL A 207 1.17 4.60 6.57
N ALA A 208 0.55 5.00 5.46
CA ALA A 208 0.79 4.41 4.16
C ALA A 208 2.06 4.97 3.48
N TRP A 209 2.71 5.98 4.05
CA TRP A 209 3.80 6.70 3.42
C TRP A 209 5.07 6.70 4.26
N PHE A 210 6.21 6.77 3.57
CA PHE A 210 7.45 7.31 4.10
C PHE A 210 7.83 8.56 3.30
N SER A 211 8.58 9.46 3.91
CA SER A 211 8.95 10.73 3.30
C SER A 211 10.30 11.21 3.81
N GLY A 212 10.87 12.22 3.14
CA GLY A 212 12.11 12.85 3.57
C GLY A 212 12.73 13.71 2.50
N ASP A 213 13.86 14.30 2.83
CA ASP A 213 14.71 15.01 1.89
C ASP A 213 15.35 14.02 0.92
N ILE A 214 15.59 14.50 -0.29
CA ILE A 214 16.27 13.77 -1.34
C ILE A 214 17.68 14.31 -1.47
N MET A 215 18.63 13.44 -1.76
CA MET A 215 20.03 13.80 -1.90
C MET A 215 20.62 13.29 -3.21
N THR A 216 21.32 14.18 -3.92
CA THR A 216 22.22 13.79 -5.01
C THR A 216 23.57 13.35 -4.46
N ASN A 217 24.20 12.38 -5.12
CA ASN A 217 25.55 11.94 -4.80
C ASN A 217 26.27 11.46 -6.07
N GLU A 218 27.54 11.05 -5.95
CA GLU A 218 28.36 10.63 -7.10
C GLU A 218 27.74 9.47 -7.91
N THR A 219 26.90 8.63 -7.28
CA THR A 219 26.21 7.51 -7.91
C THR A 219 24.76 7.80 -8.28
N ASP A 220 24.14 8.82 -7.68
CA ASP A 220 22.75 9.22 -7.89
C ASP A 220 22.69 10.71 -8.24
N THR A 221 22.89 10.99 -9.53
CA THR A 221 22.91 12.37 -10.04
C THR A 221 21.52 12.91 -10.35
N LEU A 222 20.49 12.06 -10.38
CA LEU A 222 19.10 12.49 -10.54
C LEU A 222 18.47 12.91 -9.20
N GLY A 223 19.00 12.44 -8.08
CA GLY A 223 18.46 12.72 -6.75
C GLY A 223 17.20 11.87 -6.55
N ARG A 224 17.40 10.61 -6.18
CA ARG A 224 16.33 9.66 -5.84
C ARG A 224 16.47 9.12 -4.43
N THR A 225 17.68 9.16 -3.90
CA THR A 225 18.00 8.58 -2.60
C THR A 225 17.47 9.47 -1.49
N TYR A 226 16.69 8.90 -0.57
CA TYR A 226 16.28 9.60 0.64
C TYR A 226 17.45 9.82 1.59
N ASP A 227 17.54 11.02 2.19
CA ASP A 227 18.49 11.30 3.26
C ASP A 227 18.05 10.57 4.54
N PRO A 228 18.83 9.61 5.07
CA PRO A 228 18.47 8.89 6.29
C PRO A 228 18.52 9.75 7.56
N VAL A 229 18.95 11.02 7.46
CA VAL A 229 19.04 11.98 8.57
C VAL A 229 17.81 12.89 8.62
N THR A 230 17.34 13.38 7.48
CA THR A 230 16.18 14.26 7.35
C THR A 230 15.02 13.55 6.68
N CYS A 231 14.42 12.62 7.42
CA CYS A 231 13.33 11.79 6.93
C CYS A 231 12.27 11.51 8.00
N SER A 232 11.19 10.86 7.58
CA SER A 232 10.19 10.30 8.47
C SER A 232 10.79 9.17 9.31
N ALA A 233 10.23 8.95 10.51
CA ALA A 233 10.74 7.96 11.45
C ALA A 233 10.63 6.50 10.94
N ASN A 234 9.77 6.27 9.95
CA ASN A 234 9.51 4.98 9.31
C ASN A 234 10.20 4.84 7.95
N LEU A 235 11.19 5.68 7.61
CA LEU A 235 11.93 5.55 6.36
C LEU A 235 12.66 4.19 6.30
N PRO A 236 12.46 3.36 5.27
CA PRO A 236 13.23 2.13 5.13
C PRO A 236 14.69 2.42 4.79
N GLY A 237 15.60 1.59 5.30
CA GLY A 237 17.04 1.77 5.13
C GLY A 237 17.48 1.72 3.67
N GLY A 238 18.00 2.84 3.15
CA GLY A 238 18.44 2.95 1.76
C GLY A 238 17.31 3.07 0.75
N ALA A 239 16.13 3.52 1.18
CA ALA A 239 15.02 3.82 0.30
C ALA A 239 15.39 4.87 -0.75
N TYR A 240 14.81 4.73 -1.94
CA TYR A 240 14.98 5.67 -3.04
C TYR A 240 13.73 5.68 -3.93
N LEU A 241 13.53 6.78 -4.67
CA LEU A 241 12.42 6.95 -5.61
C LEU A 241 12.53 6.01 -6.81
N THR A 242 11.41 5.45 -7.24
CA THR A 242 11.30 4.48 -8.33
C THR A 242 10.23 4.92 -9.35
N PRO A 243 10.39 6.09 -10.00
CA PRO A 243 9.35 6.61 -10.88
C PRO A 243 9.04 5.62 -11.99
N GLY A 244 7.76 5.36 -12.19
CA GLY A 244 7.19 4.46 -13.17
C GLY A 244 7.32 2.97 -12.87
N ASP A 245 7.94 2.58 -11.75
CA ASP A 245 8.14 1.20 -11.33
C ASP A 245 7.56 0.94 -9.92
N LEU A 246 7.59 -0.31 -9.46
CA LEU A 246 7.14 -0.63 -8.12
C LEU A 246 7.97 0.12 -7.06
N ASN A 247 7.26 0.79 -6.14
CA ASN A 247 7.86 1.51 -5.01
C ASN A 247 8.87 0.65 -4.25
N TYR A 248 9.85 1.33 -3.65
CA TYR A 248 10.94 0.67 -2.91
C TYR A 248 10.42 -0.37 -1.91
N VAL A 249 10.90 -1.60 -2.06
CA VAL A 249 10.73 -2.68 -1.09
C VAL A 249 12.10 -2.92 -0.43
N PRO A 250 12.21 -2.88 0.91
CA PRO A 250 13.42 -3.27 1.60
C PRO A 250 13.90 -4.64 1.11
N ALA A 251 15.21 -4.81 0.94
CA ALA A 251 15.76 -6.07 0.48
C ALA A 251 15.28 -7.25 1.35
N ALA A 252 15.23 -8.46 0.79
CA ALA A 252 14.84 -9.69 1.49
C ALA A 252 15.86 -10.17 2.55
N GLY A 253 16.53 -9.24 3.22
CA GLY A 253 17.34 -9.50 4.41
C GLY A 253 16.48 -9.95 5.59
N ASP A 254 17.16 -10.30 6.67
CA ASP A 254 16.61 -10.61 7.99
C ASP A 254 17.63 -9.99 8.96
N ALA A 255 17.49 -8.69 9.19
CA ALA A 255 18.50 -7.84 9.81
C ALA A 255 18.75 -8.23 11.27
N ASP A 256 17.74 -8.78 11.95
CA ASP A 256 17.84 -9.25 13.33
C ASP A 256 18.03 -10.77 13.45
N GLY A 257 17.94 -11.51 12.34
CA GLY A 257 18.20 -12.95 12.25
C GLY A 257 17.12 -13.80 12.89
N ASN A 258 15.89 -13.28 13.00
CA ASN A 258 14.78 -13.94 13.69
C ASN A 258 13.97 -14.90 12.80
N GLY A 259 14.30 -14.98 11.51
CA GLY A 259 13.65 -15.83 10.50
C GLY A 259 12.49 -15.17 9.77
N ILE A 260 12.21 -13.88 10.02
CA ILE A 260 11.23 -13.05 9.32
C ILE A 260 11.99 -12.06 8.44
N PRO A 261 11.65 -11.93 7.15
CA PRO A 261 12.32 -10.97 6.28
C PRO A 261 12.04 -9.52 6.65
N ASP A 262 13.03 -8.66 6.46
CA ASP A 262 12.98 -7.21 6.70
C ASP A 262 11.76 -6.56 6.02
N TRP A 263 11.44 -6.95 4.79
CA TRP A 263 10.28 -6.41 4.06
C TRP A 263 8.96 -6.74 4.75
N TRP A 264 8.85 -7.90 5.38
CA TRP A 264 7.62 -8.33 6.05
C TRP A 264 7.51 -7.63 7.42
N GLU A 265 8.60 -7.58 8.18
CA GLU A 265 8.64 -6.81 9.43
C GLU A 265 8.28 -5.35 9.19
N PHE A 266 8.82 -4.78 8.12
CA PHE A 266 8.58 -3.42 7.74
C PHE A 266 7.13 -3.16 7.32
N ALA A 267 6.52 -4.08 6.56
CA ALA A 267 5.14 -3.98 6.11
C ALA A 267 4.13 -3.89 7.27
N TYR A 268 4.39 -4.57 8.38
CA TYR A 268 3.46 -4.65 9.52
C TYR A 268 3.86 -3.81 10.74
N PHE A 269 5.15 -3.56 10.92
CA PHE A 269 5.67 -2.88 12.12
C PHE A 269 6.43 -1.58 11.81
N GLY A 270 6.60 -1.22 10.54
CA GLY A 270 7.22 0.04 10.13
C GLY A 270 8.73 0.13 10.38
N GLY A 271 9.40 -1.00 10.61
CA GLY A 271 10.84 -1.10 10.81
C GLY A 271 11.37 -2.48 10.43
N THR A 272 12.68 -2.59 10.16
CA THR A 272 13.37 -3.86 9.81
C THR A 272 13.97 -4.56 11.04
N ILE A 273 13.62 -4.09 12.24
CA ILE A 273 14.08 -4.60 13.53
C ILE A 273 12.95 -4.30 14.52
N GLY A 274 12.06 -5.25 14.76
CA GLY A 274 10.93 -4.96 15.67
C GLY A 274 9.93 -6.08 15.86
N ALA A 275 9.85 -7.02 14.93
CA ALA A 275 8.89 -8.10 14.97
C ALA A 275 9.52 -9.32 15.65
N ALA A 276 9.61 -9.32 16.99
CA ALA A 276 10.13 -10.50 17.68
C ALA A 276 9.29 -11.73 17.26
N SER A 277 9.89 -12.68 16.54
CA SER A 277 9.15 -13.80 15.91
C SER A 277 8.37 -14.69 16.89
N THR A 278 8.68 -14.59 18.18
CA THR A 278 8.01 -15.28 19.29
C THR A 278 6.92 -14.45 19.99
N ASN A 279 6.75 -13.17 19.65
CA ASN A 279 5.73 -12.32 20.23
C ASN A 279 4.38 -12.57 19.56
N ASP A 280 3.30 -12.30 20.28
CA ASP A 280 1.92 -12.34 19.79
C ASP A 280 1.43 -10.89 19.82
N ALA A 281 1.58 -10.19 18.68
CA ALA A 281 1.53 -8.73 18.63
C ALA A 281 0.09 -8.18 18.74
N ASP A 282 -0.89 -8.93 18.27
CA ASP A 282 -2.32 -8.58 18.33
C ASP A 282 -3.11 -9.41 19.38
N SER A 283 -2.43 -10.31 20.09
CA SER A 283 -2.99 -11.13 21.18
C SER A 283 -4.05 -12.14 20.73
N ASP A 284 -3.92 -12.67 19.51
CA ASP A 284 -4.82 -13.68 18.94
C ASP A 284 -4.41 -15.14 19.25
N GLY A 285 -3.21 -15.33 19.81
CA GLY A 285 -2.64 -16.61 20.19
C GLY A 285 -1.65 -17.21 19.19
N LEU A 286 -1.42 -16.57 18.04
CA LEU A 286 -0.33 -16.89 17.11
C LEU A 286 0.86 -15.96 17.38
N THR A 287 2.07 -16.51 17.23
CA THR A 287 3.25 -15.65 17.23
C THR A 287 3.44 -15.01 15.86
N THR A 288 4.04 -13.83 15.81
CA THR A 288 4.36 -13.10 14.59
C THR A 288 5.12 -13.96 13.57
N GLY A 289 6.00 -14.86 14.01
CA GLY A 289 6.68 -15.82 13.13
C GLY A 289 5.75 -16.90 12.58
N GLN A 290 4.75 -17.36 13.33
CA GLN A 290 3.72 -18.28 12.84
C GLN A 290 2.81 -17.59 11.82
N GLU A 291 2.51 -16.31 12.04
CA GLU A 291 1.73 -15.49 11.13
C GLU A 291 2.47 -15.19 9.82
N TYR A 292 3.77 -14.90 9.89
CA TYR A 292 4.61 -14.83 8.69
C TYR A 292 4.52 -16.14 7.88
N VAL A 293 4.63 -17.31 8.54
CA VAL A 293 4.49 -18.60 7.86
C VAL A 293 3.07 -18.79 7.30
N ALA A 294 2.05 -18.33 8.00
CA ALA A 294 0.66 -18.43 7.58
C ALA A 294 0.23 -17.42 6.52
N ASP A 295 1.02 -16.37 6.29
CA ASP A 295 0.69 -15.22 5.46
C ASP A 295 -0.52 -14.43 5.99
N THR A 296 -0.56 -14.21 7.31
CA THR A 296 -1.58 -13.42 8.02
C THR A 296 -1.03 -12.07 8.49
N ASP A 297 -1.91 -11.19 8.98
CA ASP A 297 -1.57 -9.84 9.44
C ASP A 297 -1.39 -9.83 10.97
N PRO A 298 -0.14 -9.71 11.47
CA PRO A 298 0.18 -9.81 12.90
C PRO A 298 -0.23 -8.62 13.75
N THR A 299 -0.89 -7.64 13.15
CA THR A 299 -1.41 -6.46 13.86
C THR A 299 -2.93 -6.51 14.01
N ASN A 300 -3.56 -7.57 13.52
CA ASN A 300 -4.99 -7.67 13.39
C ASN A 300 -5.51 -9.05 13.81
N SER A 301 -6.02 -9.13 15.05
CA SER A 301 -6.54 -10.39 15.64
C SER A 301 -7.71 -11.04 14.88
N ALA A 302 -8.25 -10.39 13.85
CA ALA A 302 -9.24 -10.99 12.93
C ALA A 302 -8.60 -11.67 11.70
N SER A 303 -7.29 -11.53 11.51
CA SER A 303 -6.48 -12.08 10.43
C SER A 303 -5.72 -13.30 10.94
N TYR A 304 -6.35 -14.47 10.87
CA TYR A 304 -5.74 -15.71 11.35
C TYR A 304 -5.84 -16.80 10.29
N PHE A 305 -4.94 -17.78 10.37
CA PHE A 305 -5.02 -18.98 9.55
C PHE A 305 -6.27 -19.76 9.93
N ARG A 306 -7.27 -19.76 9.03
CA ARG A 306 -8.54 -20.42 9.30
C ARG A 306 -8.38 -21.94 9.35
N ASP A 307 -9.07 -22.55 10.31
CA ASP A 307 -9.32 -23.99 10.33
C ASP A 307 -10.12 -24.43 9.10
N ILE A 308 -10.11 -25.74 8.83
CA ILE A 308 -10.85 -26.41 7.73
C ILE A 308 -12.30 -25.89 7.64
N GLU A 309 -12.63 -25.16 6.57
CA GLU A 309 -13.97 -24.60 6.33
C GLU A 309 -14.96 -25.63 5.81
N SER A 310 -14.46 -26.64 5.08
CA SER A 310 -15.28 -27.76 4.62
C SER A 310 -14.54 -29.07 4.77
N PHE A 311 -15.22 -30.04 5.40
CA PHE A 311 -14.79 -31.42 5.52
C PHE A 311 -15.88 -32.31 4.95
N THR A 312 -15.65 -32.85 3.75
CA THR A 312 -16.64 -33.68 3.06
C THR A 312 -16.01 -34.97 2.53
N MET A 313 -16.80 -36.03 2.48
CA MET A 313 -16.39 -37.27 1.84
C MET A 313 -16.61 -37.14 0.33
N ALA A 314 -15.53 -37.15 -0.44
CA ALA A 314 -15.56 -36.98 -1.90
C ALA A 314 -15.92 -38.30 -2.62
N ALA A 315 -15.37 -39.40 -2.12
CA ALA A 315 -15.64 -40.77 -2.54
C ALA A 315 -15.38 -41.72 -1.36
N ALA A 316 -15.57 -43.03 -1.56
CA ALA A 316 -15.24 -44.00 -0.51
C ALA A 316 -13.77 -43.84 -0.09
N ASP A 317 -13.55 -43.65 1.22
CA ASP A 317 -12.25 -43.41 1.84
C ASP A 317 -11.52 -42.12 1.39
N GLU A 318 -12.15 -41.24 0.61
CA GLU A 318 -11.57 -39.95 0.18
C GLU A 318 -12.24 -38.78 0.89
N TRP A 319 -11.42 -37.92 1.51
CA TRP A 319 -11.87 -36.75 2.25
C TRP A 319 -11.28 -35.47 1.68
N GLN A 320 -12.14 -34.49 1.47
CA GLN A 320 -11.80 -33.14 1.02
C GLN A 320 -11.69 -32.19 2.21
N PHE A 321 -10.60 -31.43 2.23
CA PHE A 321 -10.34 -30.33 3.14
C PHE A 321 -10.29 -29.03 2.33
N GLY A 322 -11.26 -28.14 2.54
CA GLY A 322 -11.23 -26.79 1.99
C GLY A 322 -10.50 -25.83 2.92
N ILE A 323 -9.56 -25.07 2.37
CA ILE A 323 -8.83 -23.97 3.01
C ILE A 323 -9.16 -22.70 2.22
N ASP A 324 -10.00 -21.79 2.73
CA ASP A 324 -10.27 -20.53 2.02
C ASP A 324 -9.10 -19.56 2.14
N ASN A 325 -9.04 -18.62 1.19
CA ASN A 325 -8.02 -17.56 1.12
C ASN A 325 -6.57 -18.07 1.20
N SER A 326 -6.28 -19.23 0.61
CA SER A 326 -4.94 -19.79 0.56
C SER A 326 -3.96 -18.88 -0.19
N SER A 327 -2.81 -18.54 0.41
CA SER A 327 -1.78 -17.70 -0.20
C SER A 327 -1.00 -18.44 -1.28
N THR A 328 -0.84 -17.82 -2.46
CA THR A 328 -0.01 -18.35 -3.56
C THR A 328 1.48 -18.42 -3.22
N GLY A 329 1.90 -17.71 -2.18
CA GLY A 329 3.27 -17.69 -1.66
C GLY A 329 3.56 -18.79 -0.63
N ARG A 330 2.60 -19.68 -0.34
CA ARG A 330 2.72 -20.74 0.66
C ARG A 330 2.40 -22.13 0.11
N LEU A 331 2.87 -23.15 0.82
CA LEU A 331 2.52 -24.56 0.60
C LEU A 331 1.65 -25.04 1.75
N TYR A 332 0.65 -25.85 1.41
CA TYR A 332 -0.34 -26.39 2.33
C TYR A 332 -0.29 -27.92 2.34
N ASP A 333 -0.47 -28.50 3.51
CA ASP A 333 -0.52 -29.95 3.70
C ASP A 333 -1.58 -30.33 4.73
N VAL A 334 -1.87 -31.62 4.82
CA VAL A 334 -2.69 -32.20 5.87
C VAL A 334 -1.82 -33.15 6.68
N ALA A 335 -1.91 -33.11 8.00
CA ALA A 335 -1.32 -34.12 8.86
C ALA A 335 -2.41 -34.90 9.59
N TYR A 336 -2.11 -36.16 9.88
CA TYR A 336 -3.01 -37.05 10.58
C TYR A 336 -2.38 -37.68 11.83
N SER A 337 -3.24 -38.09 12.75
CA SER A 337 -2.89 -38.94 13.90
C SER A 337 -3.95 -40.03 14.08
N THR A 338 -3.58 -41.19 14.58
CA THR A 338 -4.52 -42.25 15.00
C THR A 338 -4.98 -42.10 16.44
N ASN A 339 -4.39 -41.17 17.18
CA ASN A 339 -4.69 -40.93 18.59
C ASN A 339 -4.50 -39.44 18.91
N LEU A 340 -5.60 -38.75 19.22
CA LEU A 340 -5.58 -37.31 19.50
C LEU A 340 -4.76 -36.94 20.76
N LEU A 341 -4.47 -37.92 21.62
CA LEU A 341 -3.64 -37.72 22.81
C LEU A 341 -2.13 -37.78 22.51
N ASP A 342 -1.74 -38.28 21.33
CA ASP A 342 -0.34 -38.33 20.92
C ASP A 342 0.06 -36.97 20.33
N ALA A 343 1.20 -36.45 20.77
CA ALA A 343 1.74 -35.18 20.26
C ALA A 343 2.29 -35.30 18.82
N THR A 344 2.48 -36.53 18.33
CA THR A 344 3.06 -36.79 17.01
C THR A 344 1.98 -36.85 15.94
N TRP A 345 2.09 -35.96 14.96
CA TRP A 345 1.28 -35.93 13.75
C TRP A 345 2.12 -36.34 12.55
N THR A 346 1.56 -37.15 11.66
CA THR A 346 2.22 -37.61 10.43
C THR A 346 1.70 -36.80 9.25
N TYR A 347 2.59 -36.19 8.48
CA TYR A 347 2.24 -35.42 7.28
C TYR A 347 1.79 -36.34 6.14
N GLU A 348 0.77 -35.94 5.39
CA GLU A 348 0.37 -36.60 4.14
C GLU A 348 1.38 -36.31 3.01
N GLY A 349 2.15 -35.21 3.11
CA GLY A 349 3.25 -34.89 2.20
C GLY A 349 2.78 -34.34 0.85
N ILE A 350 1.68 -33.61 0.85
CA ILE A 350 1.01 -33.13 -0.36
C ILE A 350 1.67 -31.87 -0.91
N ASP A 351 2.03 -30.92 -0.03
CA ASP A 351 2.69 -29.66 -0.37
C ASP A 351 1.99 -28.90 -1.52
N ALA A 352 0.67 -28.76 -1.41
CA ALA A 352 -0.16 -28.07 -2.39
C ALA A 352 0.07 -26.57 -2.33
N ARG A 353 0.34 -25.94 -3.48
CA ARG A 353 0.47 -24.47 -3.56
C ARG A 353 -0.89 -23.79 -3.42
N GLY A 354 -0.94 -22.69 -2.66
CA GLY A 354 -2.16 -21.90 -2.52
C GLY A 354 -2.60 -21.21 -3.81
N THR A 355 -3.83 -20.69 -3.80
CA THR A 355 -4.57 -20.32 -5.03
C THR A 355 -5.13 -18.89 -5.02
N ALA A 356 -4.81 -18.08 -4.02
CA ALA A 356 -5.43 -16.77 -3.73
C ALA A 356 -6.96 -16.87 -3.51
N GLY A 357 -7.43 -18.07 -3.14
CA GLY A 357 -8.83 -18.42 -2.95
C GLY A 357 -8.93 -19.78 -2.25
N GLN A 358 -10.06 -20.47 -2.42
CA GLN A 358 -10.23 -21.80 -1.83
C GLN A 358 -9.30 -22.84 -2.45
N LEU A 359 -8.40 -23.39 -1.64
CA LEU A 359 -7.63 -24.58 -1.97
C LEU A 359 -8.34 -25.82 -1.42
N VAL A 360 -8.49 -26.86 -2.25
CA VAL A 360 -9.05 -28.15 -1.84
C VAL A 360 -7.96 -29.21 -1.84
N ILE A 361 -7.71 -29.81 -0.67
CA ILE A 361 -6.80 -30.94 -0.50
C ILE A 361 -7.61 -32.22 -0.31
N ILE A 362 -7.26 -33.27 -1.05
CA ILE A 362 -7.91 -34.59 -0.95
C ILE A 362 -6.94 -35.56 -0.30
N VAL A 363 -7.38 -36.24 0.77
CA VAL A 363 -6.62 -37.33 1.41
C VAL A 363 -7.38 -38.64 1.36
N THR A 364 -6.66 -39.74 1.33
CA THR A 364 -7.24 -41.08 1.42
C THR A 364 -7.10 -41.63 2.84
N ASN A 365 -8.22 -41.92 3.50
CA ASN A 365 -8.28 -42.55 4.81
C ASN A 365 -8.90 -43.94 4.73
N SER A 366 -8.06 -44.96 4.59
CA SER A 366 -8.47 -46.37 4.64
C SER A 366 -8.44 -46.96 6.05
N GLY A 367 -8.23 -46.14 7.09
CA GLY A 367 -8.09 -46.56 8.49
C GLY A 367 -9.40 -46.44 9.28
N PRO A 368 -9.56 -47.17 10.41
CA PRO A 368 -10.80 -47.16 11.17
C PRO A 368 -11.09 -45.81 11.83
N VAL A 369 -10.06 -45.09 12.30
CA VAL A 369 -10.15 -43.71 12.82
C VAL A 369 -8.83 -42.98 12.56
N ARG A 370 -8.91 -41.77 12.00
CA ARG A 370 -7.83 -40.79 11.92
C ARG A 370 -8.38 -39.42 12.31
N PHE A 371 -7.54 -38.63 12.97
CA PHE A 371 -7.74 -37.21 13.23
C PHE A 371 -6.88 -36.44 12.24
N PHE A 372 -7.36 -35.30 11.75
CA PHE A 372 -6.66 -34.48 10.75
C PHE A 372 -6.51 -33.05 11.22
N ARG A 373 -5.46 -32.38 10.74
CA ARG A 373 -5.27 -30.94 10.83
C ARG A 373 -4.62 -30.43 9.55
N THR A 374 -4.97 -29.23 9.13
CA THR A 374 -4.31 -28.53 8.04
C THR A 374 -3.04 -27.85 8.53
N LEU A 375 -2.13 -27.62 7.60
CA LEU A 375 -0.82 -27.05 7.85
C LEU A 375 -0.47 -26.10 6.72
N VAL A 376 0.32 -25.07 7.05
CA VAL A 376 0.89 -24.12 6.12
C VAL A 376 2.39 -24.02 6.39
N LYS A 377 3.19 -23.88 5.32
CA LYS A 377 4.64 -23.71 5.41
C LYS A 377 5.17 -22.81 4.29
N LEU A 378 6.36 -22.27 4.53
CA LEU A 378 7.13 -21.57 3.50
C LEU A 378 7.57 -22.57 2.40
N PRO A 379 7.68 -22.13 1.13
CA PRO A 379 8.07 -22.98 0.00
C PRO A 379 9.45 -23.63 0.07
#